data_AF-A0A7S1FCF6-F1
#
_entry.id   AF-A0A7S1FCF6-F1
#
_cell.length_a   1.000
_cell.length_b   1.000
_cell.length_c   1.000
_cell.angle_alpha   90.00
_cell.angle_beta   90.00
_cell.angle_gamma   90.00
#
_symmetry.space_group_name_H-M   'P 1'
#
loop_
_entity.id
_entity.type
_entity.pdbx_description
1 polymer ?
#
loop_
_entity_poly.entity_id
_entity_poly.type
_entity_poly.pdbx_seq_one_letter_code
_entity_poly.pdbx_strand_id
1 'polypeptide(L)'
;FGSSFPSSVLLELAHTAMIVLYGLLLVLTRGAQPSSRGMDVLERAHRLFERDAEGAASMAEEAVKLLPGEAPPLNLLAGVHAHRAQEAKRQGRAADAHDAAKKSKKAMKKAIAINPDLVPLQYNMAKLLIEHFVDGDAHLAQ
;
A
#
# COMPACT_ATOMS: atom_id res chain seq x y z
N PHE A 1 -35.22 25.70 43.00
CA PHE A 1 -34.94 25.81 41.55
C PHE A 1 -34.87 24.41 40.97
N GLY A 2 -35.98 23.91 40.42
CA GLY A 2 -36.08 22.57 39.82
C GLY A 2 -36.87 22.66 38.53
N SER A 3 -36.22 23.06 37.45
CA SER A 3 -36.83 23.02 36.11
C SER A 3 -36.74 21.60 35.58
N SER A 4 -37.80 20.82 35.77
CA SER A 4 -37.99 19.57 35.04
C SER A 4 -38.26 19.95 33.59
N PHE A 5 -37.27 19.77 32.72
CA PHE A 5 -37.47 19.99 31.29
C PHE A 5 -38.52 18.99 30.78
N PRO A 6 -39.49 19.42 29.95
CA PRO A 6 -40.47 18.51 29.39
C PRO A 6 -39.76 17.47 28.51
N SER A 7 -40.19 16.20 28.60
CA SER A 7 -39.54 15.06 27.95
C SER A 7 -39.40 15.22 26.43
N SER A 8 -40.27 16.03 25.80
CA SER A 8 -40.20 16.38 24.38
C SER A 8 -38.97 17.22 24.04
N VAL A 9 -38.60 18.18 24.89
CA VAL A 9 -37.41 19.03 24.69
C VAL A 9 -36.13 18.23 24.89
N LEU A 10 -36.14 17.29 25.85
CA LEU A 10 -35.01 16.36 26.04
C LEU A 10 -34.82 15.42 24.83
N LEU A 11 -35.93 15.00 24.20
CA LEU A 11 -35.88 14.14 23.02
C LEU A 11 -35.39 14.88 21.77
N GLU A 12 -35.78 16.14 21.57
CA GLU A 12 -35.28 16.96 20.46
C GLU A 12 -33.79 17.27 20.61
N LEU A 13 -33.35 17.66 21.82
CA LEU A 13 -31.94 17.92 22.11
C LEU A 13 -31.09 16.65 21.90
N ALA A 14 -31.60 15.48 22.30
CA ALA A 14 -30.91 14.21 22.06
C ALA A 14 -30.80 13.88 20.56
N HIS A 15 -31.86 14.10 19.77
CA HIS A 15 -31.81 13.90 18.32
C HIS A 15 -30.82 14.85 17.63
N THR A 16 -30.83 16.14 18.00
CA THR A 16 -29.88 17.11 17.43
C THR A 16 -28.44 16.76 17.83
N ALA A 17 -28.19 16.38 19.08
CA ALA A 17 -26.88 15.94 19.53
C ALA A 17 -26.40 14.70 18.78
N MET A 18 -27.29 13.72 18.53
CA MET A 18 -26.97 12.52 17.73
C MET A 18 -26.65 12.84 16.27
N ILE A 19 -27.38 13.77 15.63
CA ILE A 19 -27.10 14.18 14.24
C ILE A 19 -25.75 14.88 14.16
N VAL A 20 -25.44 15.78 15.10
CA VAL A 20 -24.15 16.47 15.15
C VAL A 20 -23.02 15.49 15.44
N LEU A 21 -23.21 14.57 16.39
CA LEU A 21 -22.23 13.54 16.73
C LEU A 21 -22.01 12.60 15.54
N TYR A 22 -23.05 12.20 14.82
CA TYR A 22 -22.95 11.37 13.62
C TYR A 22 -22.30 12.12 12.46
N GLY A 23 -22.60 13.41 12.28
CA GLY A 23 -21.93 14.28 11.31
C GLY A 23 -20.44 14.45 11.62
N LEU A 24 -20.10 14.64 12.89
CA LEU A 24 -18.72 14.70 13.37
C LEU A 24 -18.03 13.33 13.21
N LEU A 25 -18.72 12.22 13.50
CA LEU A 25 -18.21 10.87 13.30
C LEU A 25 -17.99 10.58 11.81
N LEU A 26 -18.85 11.07 10.91
CA LEU A 26 -18.65 11.00 9.46
C LEU A 26 -17.48 11.87 8.99
N VAL A 27 -17.25 13.02 9.60
CA VAL A 27 -16.08 13.87 9.30
C VAL A 27 -14.79 13.26 9.85
N LEU A 28 -14.84 12.63 11.03
CA LEU A 28 -13.71 11.97 11.67
C LEU A 28 -13.38 10.61 11.04
N THR A 29 -14.39 9.87 10.55
CA THR A 29 -14.19 8.64 9.76
C THR A 29 -13.89 8.92 8.28
N ARG A 30 -14.13 10.14 7.79
CA ARG A 30 -13.57 10.69 6.55
C ARG A 30 -12.10 11.10 6.66
N GLY A 31 -11.40 10.69 7.72
CA GLY A 31 -9.94 10.64 7.71
C GLY A 31 -9.46 9.67 6.63
N ALA A 32 -9.02 10.22 5.49
CA ALA A 32 -8.42 9.56 4.34
C ALA A 32 -9.36 8.69 3.47
N GLN A 33 -10.23 9.33 2.68
CA GLN A 33 -10.38 8.78 1.32
C GLN A 33 -9.01 8.93 0.66
N PRO A 34 -8.33 7.83 0.26
CA PRO A 34 -7.11 7.93 -0.53
C PRO A 34 -7.41 8.85 -1.71
N SER A 35 -6.53 9.82 -1.98
CA SER A 35 -6.78 10.85 -3.01
C SER A 35 -7.33 10.15 -4.26
N SER A 36 -8.47 10.61 -4.79
CA SER A 36 -9.12 9.97 -5.95
C SER A 36 -8.09 9.73 -7.06
N ARG A 37 -7.22 10.72 -7.27
CA ARG A 37 -6.05 10.64 -8.15
C ARG A 37 -5.07 9.52 -7.80
N GLY A 38 -4.70 9.33 -6.54
CA GLY A 38 -3.78 8.27 -6.12
C GLY A 38 -4.34 6.87 -6.39
N MET A 39 -5.63 6.66 -6.12
CA MET A 39 -6.30 5.39 -6.44
C MET A 39 -6.45 5.19 -7.94
N ASP A 40 -6.76 6.24 -8.71
CA ASP A 40 -6.83 6.18 -10.16
C ASP A 40 -5.47 5.80 -10.78
N VAL A 41 -4.38 6.37 -10.26
CA VAL A 41 -3.01 6.03 -10.69
C VAL A 41 -2.67 4.60 -10.32
N LEU A 42 -3.01 4.16 -9.11
CA LEU A 42 -2.81 2.77 -8.67
C LEU A 42 -3.57 1.77 -9.57
N GLU A 43 -4.83 2.06 -9.89
CA GLU A 43 -5.65 1.21 -10.74
C GLU A 43 -5.12 1.16 -12.18
N ARG A 44 -4.66 2.30 -12.71
CA ARG A 44 -3.98 2.35 -14.02
C ARG A 44 -2.68 1.54 -14.01
N ALA A 45 -1.88 1.64 -12.96
CA ALA A 45 -0.65 0.87 -12.82
C ALA A 45 -0.93 -0.63 -12.83
N HIS A 46 -1.97 -1.08 -12.12
CA HIS A 46 -2.41 -2.48 -12.13
C HIS A 46 -2.79 -2.97 -13.53
N ARG A 47 -3.60 -2.20 -14.27
CA ARG A 47 -3.98 -2.56 -15.64
C ARG A 47 -2.79 -2.58 -16.60
N LEU A 48 -1.80 -1.73 -16.36
CA LEU A 48 -0.63 -1.63 -17.21
C LEU A 48 0.36 -2.78 -16.96
N PHE A 49 0.42 -3.30 -15.74
CA PHE A 49 1.43 -4.26 -15.32
C PHE A 49 1.52 -5.51 -16.21
N GLU A 50 0.40 -6.04 -16.69
CA GLU A 50 0.39 -7.21 -17.58
C GLU A 50 0.92 -6.93 -19.00
N ARG A 51 0.99 -5.66 -19.40
CA ARG A 51 1.29 -5.24 -20.79
C ARG A 51 2.61 -4.47 -20.89
N ASP A 52 2.97 -3.74 -19.85
CA ASP A 52 4.14 -2.88 -19.76
C ASP A 52 4.59 -2.75 -18.29
N ALA A 53 5.52 -3.62 -17.90
CA ALA A 53 6.08 -3.62 -16.54
C ALA A 53 6.91 -2.37 -16.23
N GLU A 54 7.44 -1.68 -17.24
CA GLU A 54 8.25 -0.47 -17.03
C GLU A 54 7.36 0.75 -16.77
N GLY A 55 6.34 0.94 -17.60
CA GLY A 55 5.30 1.94 -17.36
C GLY A 55 4.55 1.69 -16.05
N ALA A 56 4.25 0.42 -15.73
CA ALA A 56 3.61 0.07 -14.47
C ALA A 56 4.50 0.40 -13.25
N ALA A 57 5.83 0.26 -13.36
CA ALA A 57 6.75 0.64 -12.29
C ALA A 57 6.67 2.15 -12.03
N SER A 58 6.75 2.96 -13.09
CA SER A 58 6.66 4.42 -13.00
C SER A 58 5.33 4.87 -12.34
N MET A 59 4.21 4.29 -12.78
CA MET A 59 2.91 4.62 -12.18
C MET A 59 2.76 4.11 -10.74
N ALA A 60 3.30 2.93 -10.42
CA ALA A 60 3.29 2.43 -9.05
C ALA A 60 4.12 3.33 -8.11
N GLU A 61 5.26 3.86 -8.58
CA GLU A 61 6.04 4.85 -7.82
C GLU A 61 5.28 6.16 -7.63
N GLU A 62 4.53 6.64 -8.64
CA GLU A 62 3.65 7.80 -8.49
C GLU A 62 2.53 7.52 -7.48
N ALA A 63 1.90 6.33 -7.54
CA ALA A 63 0.88 5.93 -6.59
C ALA A 63 1.41 5.93 -5.15
N VAL A 64 2.63 5.44 -4.91
CA VAL A 64 3.28 5.50 -3.58
C VAL A 64 3.47 6.95 -3.09
N LYS A 65 3.76 7.89 -3.99
CA LYS A 65 3.90 9.32 -3.63
C LYS A 65 2.55 9.96 -3.29
N LEU A 66 1.50 9.59 -4.02
CA LEU A 66 0.15 10.12 -3.85
C LEU A 66 -0.61 9.50 -2.67
N LEU A 67 -0.21 8.28 -2.29
CA LEU A 67 -0.79 7.49 -1.21
C LEU A 67 0.31 7.10 -0.20
N PRO A 68 0.92 8.08 0.48
CA PRO A 68 2.00 7.79 1.42
C PRO A 68 1.47 6.99 2.60
N GLY A 69 2.16 5.89 2.94
CA GLY A 69 1.79 5.05 4.07
C GLY A 69 0.72 4.00 3.76
N GLU A 70 0.28 3.88 2.51
CA GLU A 70 -0.65 2.84 2.08
C GLU A 70 0.08 1.57 1.61
N ALA A 71 -0.36 0.41 2.09
CA ALA A 71 0.23 -0.88 1.68
C ALA A 71 -0.06 -1.27 0.21
N PRO A 72 -1.25 -1.04 -0.36
CA PRO A 72 -1.56 -1.43 -1.74
C PRO A 72 -0.59 -0.94 -2.83
N PRO A 73 -0.23 0.36 -2.93
CA PRO A 73 0.70 0.82 -3.96
C PRO A 73 2.12 0.26 -3.76
N LEU A 74 2.55 0.04 -2.51
CA LEU A 74 3.82 -0.61 -2.21
C LEU A 74 3.83 -2.09 -2.59
N ASN A 75 2.71 -2.79 -2.39
CA ASN A 75 2.53 -4.17 -2.82
C ASN A 75 2.61 -4.31 -4.35
N LEU A 76 1.93 -3.42 -5.09
CA LEU A 76 2.05 -3.39 -6.55
C LEU A 76 3.50 -3.11 -6.99
N LEU A 77 4.14 -2.08 -6.44
CA LEU A 77 5.53 -1.73 -6.77
C LEU A 77 6.49 -2.91 -6.51
N ALA A 78 6.28 -3.63 -5.41
CA ALA A 78 7.02 -4.85 -5.11
C ALA A 78 6.84 -5.93 -6.19
N GLY A 79 5.59 -6.20 -6.60
CA GLY A 79 5.27 -7.17 -7.64
C GLY A 79 5.88 -6.82 -8.99
N VAL A 80 5.79 -5.55 -9.39
CA VAL A 80 6.37 -5.06 -10.64
C VAL A 80 7.87 -5.27 -10.68
N HIS A 81 8.58 -4.90 -9.62
CA HIS A 81 10.03 -5.10 -9.55
C HIS A 81 10.42 -6.58 -9.46
N ALA A 82 9.63 -7.43 -8.81
CA ALA A 82 9.88 -8.87 -8.79
C ALA A 82 9.75 -9.48 -10.20
N HIS A 83 8.74 -9.06 -10.96
CA HIS A 83 8.58 -9.47 -12.35
C HIS A 83 9.78 -9.04 -13.20
N ARG A 84 10.18 -7.77 -13.12
CA ARG A 84 11.37 -7.25 -13.81
C ARG A 84 12.65 -8.01 -13.44
N ALA A 85 12.80 -8.39 -12.17
CA ALA A 85 13.94 -9.19 -11.73
C ALA A 85 13.97 -10.56 -12.40
N GLN A 86 12.80 -11.22 -12.50
CA GLN A 86 12.67 -12.51 -13.17
C GLN A 86 12.93 -12.40 -14.68
N GLU A 87 12.40 -11.37 -15.35
CA GLU A 87 12.64 -11.14 -16.78
C GLU A 87 14.11 -10.87 -17.07
N ALA A 88 14.76 -9.99 -16.30
CA ALA A 88 16.18 -9.70 -16.45
C ALA A 88 17.02 -10.96 -16.25
N LYS A 89 16.69 -11.80 -15.26
CA LYS A 89 17.35 -13.10 -15.03
C LYS A 89 17.18 -14.04 -16.22
N ARG A 90 15.98 -14.15 -16.80
CA ARG A 90 15.72 -14.95 -18.02
C ARG A 90 16.53 -14.48 -19.22
N GLN A 91 16.82 -13.18 -19.29
CA GLN A 91 17.64 -12.57 -20.34
C GLN A 91 19.14 -12.59 -20.04
N GLY A 92 19.58 -13.20 -18.93
CA GLY A 92 21.00 -13.23 -18.52
C GLY A 92 21.54 -11.89 -17.99
N ARG A 93 20.68 -10.89 -17.77
CA ARG A 93 21.05 -9.57 -17.24
C ARG A 93 21.11 -9.59 -15.71
N ALA A 94 22.15 -10.25 -15.17
CA ALA A 94 22.28 -10.51 -13.74
C ALA A 94 22.29 -9.24 -12.87
N ALA A 95 22.98 -8.18 -13.31
CA ALA A 95 23.02 -6.90 -12.58
C ALA A 95 21.63 -6.25 -12.47
N ASP A 96 20.89 -6.20 -13.58
CA ASP A 96 19.54 -5.64 -13.62
C ASP A 96 18.56 -6.48 -12.79
N ALA A 97 18.71 -7.80 -12.82
CA ALA A 97 17.90 -8.71 -12.00
C ALA A 97 18.12 -8.46 -10.51
N HIS A 98 19.36 -8.29 -10.09
CA HIS A 98 19.71 -8.01 -8.70
C HIS A 98 19.22 -6.61 -8.25
N ASP A 99 19.37 -5.57 -9.07
CA ASP A 99 18.85 -4.22 -8.75
C ASP A 99 17.32 -4.22 -8.61
N ALA A 100 16.62 -4.85 -9.54
CA ALA A 100 15.16 -4.98 -9.48
C ALA A 100 14.72 -5.78 -8.25
N ALA A 101 15.39 -6.88 -7.92
CA ALA A 101 15.11 -7.65 -6.71
C ALA A 101 15.31 -6.82 -5.43
N LYS A 102 16.34 -5.98 -5.37
CA LYS A 102 16.58 -5.07 -4.24
C LYS A 102 15.47 -4.05 -4.08
N LYS A 103 14.97 -3.48 -5.18
CA LYS A 103 13.82 -2.56 -5.18
C LYS A 103 12.55 -3.26 -4.72
N SER A 104 12.29 -4.47 -5.21
CA SER A 104 11.16 -5.30 -4.79
C SER A 104 11.21 -5.57 -3.27
N LYS A 105 12.35 -6.09 -2.76
CA LYS A 105 12.58 -6.33 -1.33
C LYS A 105 12.31 -5.10 -0.47
N LYS A 106 12.76 -3.91 -0.92
CA LYS A 106 12.53 -2.64 -0.20
C LYS A 106 11.05 -2.29 -0.13
N ALA A 107 10.30 -2.45 -1.22
CA ALA A 107 8.87 -2.18 -1.27
C ALA A 107 8.08 -3.18 -0.40
N MET A 108 8.40 -4.48 -0.47
CA MET A 108 7.79 -5.52 0.38
C MET A 108 7.97 -5.22 1.86
N LYS A 109 9.20 -4.88 2.29
CA LYS A 109 9.47 -4.52 3.69
C LYS A 109 8.60 -3.37 4.17
N LYS A 110 8.42 -2.33 3.36
CA LYS A 110 7.57 -1.19 3.70
C LYS A 110 6.09 -1.57 3.79
N ALA A 111 5.58 -2.34 2.82
CA ALA A 111 4.20 -2.79 2.83
C ALA A 111 3.89 -3.71 4.02
N ILE A 112 4.78 -4.64 4.35
CA ILE A 112 4.66 -5.51 5.54
C ILE A 112 4.70 -4.68 6.83
N ALA A 113 5.54 -3.65 6.90
CA ALA A 113 5.58 -2.77 8.08
C ALA A 113 4.27 -1.99 8.28
N ILE A 114 3.56 -1.66 7.20
CA ILE A 114 2.24 -1.01 7.26
C ILE A 114 1.14 -2.01 7.60
N ASN A 115 1.15 -3.17 6.94
CA ASN A 115 0.19 -4.25 7.19
C ASN A 115 0.92 -5.58 7.32
N PRO A 116 1.24 -6.00 8.56
CA PRO A 116 1.93 -7.26 8.83
C PRO A 116 1.16 -8.50 8.38
N ASP A 117 -0.17 -8.42 8.29
CA ASP A 117 -1.06 -9.55 7.99
C ASP A 117 -1.14 -9.89 6.48
N LEU A 118 -0.34 -9.22 5.65
CA LEU A 118 -0.18 -9.54 4.23
C LEU A 118 0.62 -10.85 4.04
N VAL A 119 0.05 -11.98 4.45
CA VAL A 119 0.65 -13.33 4.32
C VAL A 119 1.14 -13.62 2.90
N PRO A 120 0.40 -13.30 1.81
CA PRO A 120 0.91 -13.51 0.45
C PRO A 120 2.19 -12.72 0.17
N LEU A 121 2.33 -11.52 0.75
CA LEU A 121 3.51 -10.68 0.57
C LEU A 121 4.72 -11.23 1.33
N GLN A 122 4.50 -11.80 2.52
CA GLN A 122 5.56 -12.49 3.27
C GLN A 122 6.08 -13.71 2.49
N TYR A 123 5.18 -14.52 1.92
CA TYR A 123 5.54 -15.64 1.05
C TYR A 123 6.33 -15.18 -0.18
N ASN A 124 5.86 -14.15 -0.87
CA ASN A 124 6.55 -13.59 -2.04
C ASN A 124 7.93 -13.04 -1.68
N MET A 125 8.09 -12.46 -0.49
CA MET A 125 9.38 -11.98 0.00
C MET A 125 10.34 -13.13 0.29
N ALA A 126 9.87 -14.22 0.91
CA ALA A 126 10.69 -15.42 1.11
C ALA A 126 11.17 -16.00 -0.22
N LYS A 127 10.26 -16.14 -1.20
CA LYS A 127 10.59 -16.60 -2.55
C LYS A 127 11.63 -15.70 -3.23
N LEU A 128 11.45 -14.38 -3.17
CA LEU A 128 12.39 -13.41 -3.73
C LEU A 128 13.79 -13.55 -3.11
N LEU A 129 13.87 -13.75 -1.79
CA LEU A 129 15.13 -13.94 -1.07
C LEU A 129 15.85 -15.21 -1.54
N ILE A 130 15.13 -16.32 -1.69
CA ILE A 130 15.68 -17.58 -2.19
C ILE A 130 16.20 -17.42 -3.62
N GLU A 131 15.43 -16.79 -4.49
CA GLU A 131 15.75 -16.73 -5.93
C GLU A 131 16.87 -15.75 -6.30
N HIS A 132 17.16 -14.76 -5.44
CA HIS A 132 18.03 -13.63 -5.77
C HIS A 132 19.06 -13.25 -4.70
N PHE A 133 18.99 -13.78 -3.46
CA PHE A 133 19.85 -13.34 -2.36
C PHE A 133 20.53 -14.48 -1.57
N VAL A 134 20.07 -15.72 -1.69
CA VAL A 134 20.63 -16.87 -0.94
C VAL A 134 22.08 -17.18 -1.32
N ASP A 135 22.53 -16.83 -2.52
CA ASP A 135 23.88 -17.14 -3.00
C ASP A 135 24.92 -16.03 -2.76
N GLY A 136 24.54 -14.85 -2.21
CA GLY A 136 25.38 -13.64 -2.26
C GLY A 136 25.60 -12.83 -0.97
N ASP A 137 24.76 -12.97 0.06
CA ASP A 137 24.86 -12.13 1.26
C ASP A 137 25.92 -12.63 2.29
N ALA A 138 26.56 -13.79 2.05
CA ALA A 138 27.59 -14.36 2.94
C ALA A 138 28.95 -13.62 2.90
N HIS A 139 29.17 -12.69 1.97
CA HIS A 139 30.48 -12.03 1.78
C HIS A 139 30.50 -10.52 2.04
N LEU A 140 29.38 -9.90 2.43
CA LEU A 140 29.29 -8.44 2.64
C LEU A 140 29.08 -8.03 4.11
N ALA A 141 29.43 -8.91 5.05
CA ALA A 141 29.47 -8.62 6.49
C ALA A 141 30.91 -8.63 7.04
N GLN A 142 31.85 -7.98 6.32
CA GLN A 142 33.18 -7.62 6.83
C GLN A 142 33.30 -6.10 6.92
#